data_AF-A0A7V9GUU4-F1
#
_entry.id   AF-A0A7V9GUU4-F1
#
_cell.length_a   1.000
_cell.length_b   1.000
_cell.length_c   1.000
_cell.angle_alpha   90.00
_cell.angle_beta   90.00
_cell.angle_gamma   90.00
#
_symmetry.space_group_name_H-M   'P 1'
#
loop_
_entity.id
_entity.type
_entity.pdbx_description
1 polymer ?
#
loop_
_entity_poly.entity_id
_entity_poly.type
_entity_poly.pdbx_seq_one_letter_code
_entity_poly.pdbx_strand_id
1 'polypeptide(L)'
;GTAPSPRDPEIAARKVGVRRNGIARIRIKCPRTASRRCRGSLTLFAGRRRIGRAKFTVTAGRKAVVRVRLSSYGRRLVRRRRSLRVTAVLSSRDASGRRSVVFRRITLKRRR
;
A
#
# COMPACT_ATOMS: atom_id res chain seq x y z
N GLY A 1 -14.08 -10.90 -9.64
CA GLY A 1 -13.28 -9.87 -8.95
C GLY A 1 -13.65 -8.52 -9.51
N THR A 2 -13.96 -7.54 -8.67
CA THR A 2 -14.38 -6.20 -9.13
C THR A 2 -13.23 -5.51 -9.86
N ALA A 3 -13.45 -5.10 -11.11
CA ALA A 3 -12.47 -4.34 -11.86
C ALA A 3 -12.17 -3.00 -11.15
N PRO A 4 -10.91 -2.53 -11.16
CA PRO A 4 -10.57 -1.23 -10.58
C PRO A 4 -11.30 -0.12 -11.34
N SER A 5 -12.15 0.62 -10.63
CA SER A 5 -12.88 1.77 -11.16
C SER A 5 -11.92 2.96 -11.34
N PRO A 6 -12.14 3.88 -12.31
CA PRO A 6 -11.34 5.10 -12.46
C PRO A 6 -11.36 6.02 -11.23
N ARG A 7 -12.24 5.76 -10.25
CA ARG A 7 -12.34 6.50 -8.98
C ARG A 7 -11.49 5.86 -7.86
N ASP A 8 -10.89 4.71 -8.13
CA ASP A 8 -10.18 3.96 -7.10
C ASP A 8 -8.74 4.47 -6.87
N PRO A 9 -8.28 4.49 -5.62
CA PRO A 9 -6.88 4.74 -5.31
C PRO A 9 -5.94 3.68 -5.89
N GLU A 10 -4.80 4.15 -6.41
CA GLU A 10 -3.78 3.29 -7.01
C GLU A 10 -2.47 3.32 -6.22
N ILE A 11 -1.80 2.16 -6.13
CA ILE A 11 -0.43 2.06 -5.62
C ILE A 11 0.54 2.47 -6.74
N ALA A 12 1.12 3.67 -6.64
CA ALA A 12 2.03 4.22 -7.65
C ALA A 12 3.47 3.68 -7.56
N ALA A 13 3.83 3.01 -6.45
CA ALA A 13 5.18 2.52 -6.24
C ALA A 13 5.37 1.08 -6.76
N ARG A 14 6.48 0.82 -7.47
CA ARG A 14 6.93 -0.54 -7.85
C ARG A 14 8.05 -1.07 -6.94
N LYS A 15 8.95 -0.18 -6.51
CA LYS A 15 10.07 -0.46 -5.60
C LYS A 15 9.96 0.48 -4.41
N VAL A 16 10.08 -0.05 -3.19
CA VAL A 16 9.90 0.70 -1.95
C VAL A 16 11.05 0.41 -1.01
N GLY A 17 11.72 1.48 -0.58
CA GLY A 17 12.74 1.40 0.46
C GLY A 17 12.12 1.23 1.85
N VAL A 18 12.62 0.26 2.60
CA VAL A 18 12.31 0.03 4.01
C VAL A 18 13.44 0.64 4.85
N ARG A 19 13.08 1.57 5.74
CA ARG A 19 14.03 2.22 6.67
C ARG A 19 14.53 1.24 7.73
N ARG A 20 15.62 1.59 8.43
CA ARG A 20 16.20 0.79 9.53
C ARG A 20 15.19 0.46 10.64
N ASN A 21 14.26 1.38 10.93
CA ASN A 21 13.15 1.17 11.87
C ASN A 21 11.99 0.30 11.32
N GLY A 22 12.11 -0.22 10.10
CA GLY A 22 11.11 -1.10 9.49
C GLY A 22 9.89 -0.41 8.91
N ILE A 23 10.00 0.86 8.55
CA ILE A 23 8.94 1.61 7.88
C ILE A 23 9.13 1.55 6.35
N ALA A 24 8.11 1.03 5.65
CA ALA A 24 7.99 1.12 4.20
C ALA A 24 7.20 2.39 3.82
N ARG A 25 7.75 3.21 2.91
CA ARG A 25 7.11 4.45 2.42
C ARG A 25 6.44 4.20 1.07
N ILE A 26 5.14 3.92 1.07
CA ILE A 26 4.41 3.54 -0.14
C ILE A 26 3.62 4.74 -0.66
N ARG A 27 3.86 5.11 -1.92
CA ARG A 27 3.14 6.21 -2.56
C ARG A 27 1.82 5.71 -3.14
N ILE A 28 0.72 6.35 -2.72
CA ILE A 28 -0.64 6.10 -3.21
C ILE A 28 -1.10 7.35 -3.97
N LYS A 29 -1.80 7.15 -5.09
CA LYS A 29 -2.46 8.21 -5.86
C LYS A 29 -3.97 8.08 -5.67
N CYS A 30 -4.64 9.17 -5.33
CA CYS A 30 -6.09 9.26 -5.38
C CYS A 30 -6.47 10.06 -6.64
N PRO A 31 -7.30 9.52 -7.54
CA PRO A 31 -7.69 10.23 -8.76
C PRO A 31 -8.55 11.46 -8.46
N ARG A 32 -8.62 12.42 -9.39
CA ARG A 32 -9.48 13.62 -9.27
C ARG A 32 -10.97 13.29 -9.35
N THR A 33 -11.30 12.18 -10.01
CA THR A 33 -12.65 11.63 -10.17
C THR A 33 -13.21 10.99 -8.91
N ALA A 34 -12.40 10.85 -7.84
CA ALA A 34 -12.87 10.43 -6.54
C ALA A 34 -13.68 11.57 -5.88
N SER A 35 -14.78 11.23 -5.19
CA SER A 35 -15.76 12.23 -4.73
C SER A 35 -15.18 13.36 -3.86
N ARG A 36 -14.36 13.01 -2.84
CA ARG A 36 -13.69 14.00 -1.95
C ARG A 36 -12.33 13.52 -1.48
N ARG A 37 -12.26 12.27 -1.04
CA ARG A 37 -11.05 11.64 -0.50
C ARG A 37 -11.10 10.12 -0.65
N CYS A 38 -9.97 9.51 -0.94
CA CYS A 38 -9.77 8.07 -0.84
C CYS A 38 -9.41 7.73 0.61
N ARG A 39 -10.30 7.02 1.33
CA ARG A 39 -10.04 6.50 2.67
C ARG A 39 -10.00 4.97 2.63
N GLY A 40 -9.02 4.40 3.32
CA GLY A 40 -8.86 2.96 3.29
C GLY A 40 -7.74 2.42 4.14
N SER A 41 -7.34 1.19 3.82
CA SER A 41 -6.16 0.56 4.40
C SER A 41 -5.29 -0.09 3.33
N LEU A 42 -3.99 0.03 3.54
CA LEU A 42 -2.96 -0.62 2.75
C LEU A 42 -2.36 -1.75 3.58
N THR A 43 -2.41 -2.96 3.06
CA THR A 43 -1.89 -4.17 3.70
C THR A 43 -0.83 -4.79 2.82
N LEU A 44 0.27 -5.23 3.43
CA LEU A 44 1.37 -5.90 2.73
C LEU A 44 1.39 -7.37 3.10
N PHE A 45 1.54 -8.23 2.09
CA PHE A 45 1.62 -9.67 2.21
C PHE A 45 2.91 -10.21 1.59
N ALA A 46 3.62 -11.07 2.31
CA ALA A 46 4.65 -11.93 1.77
C ALA A 46 4.04 -13.33 1.61
N GLY A 47 3.73 -13.72 0.37
CA GLY A 47 2.88 -14.89 0.11
C GLY A 47 1.50 -14.70 0.76
N ARG A 48 1.09 -15.66 1.60
CA ARG A 48 -0.18 -15.60 2.36
C ARG A 48 -0.06 -14.85 3.70
N ARG A 49 1.16 -14.51 4.14
CA ARG A 49 1.39 -13.92 5.49
C ARG A 49 1.37 -12.40 5.42
N ARG A 50 0.55 -11.77 6.28
CA ARG A 50 0.56 -10.31 6.47
C ARG A 50 1.86 -9.85 7.14
N ILE A 51 2.55 -8.90 6.52
CA ILE A 51 3.82 -8.35 7.00
C ILE A 51 3.74 -6.86 7.39
N GLY A 52 2.62 -6.19 7.13
CA GLY A 52 2.41 -4.79 7.50
C GLY A 52 1.01 -4.31 7.16
N ARG A 53 0.53 -3.29 7.85
CA ARG A 53 -0.76 -2.61 7.58
C ARG A 53 -0.67 -1.14 7.98
N ALA A 54 -1.32 -0.28 7.23
CA ALA A 54 -1.55 1.12 7.60
C ALA A 54 -2.92 1.59 7.10
N LYS A 55 -3.53 2.53 7.83
CA LYS A 55 -4.68 3.30 7.34
C LYS A 55 -4.18 4.47 6.48
N PHE A 56 -4.99 4.91 5.54
CA PHE A 56 -4.68 6.09 4.73
C PHE A 56 -5.93 6.92 4.47
N THR A 57 -5.70 8.21 4.28
CA THR A 57 -6.65 9.17 3.77
C THR A 57 -5.89 10.06 2.79
N VAL A 58 -6.38 10.17 1.55
CA VAL A 58 -5.78 11.00 0.51
C VAL A 58 -6.87 11.82 -0.14
N THR A 59 -6.70 13.14 -0.19
CA THR A 59 -7.62 14.03 -0.90
C THR A 59 -7.67 13.69 -2.38
N ALA A 60 -8.85 13.81 -3.00
CA ALA A 60 -9.01 13.61 -4.44
C ALA A 60 -7.97 14.43 -5.23
N GLY A 61 -7.41 13.82 -6.28
CA GLY A 61 -6.36 14.43 -7.11
C GLY A 61 -4.97 14.51 -6.49
N ARG A 62 -4.80 14.16 -5.21
CA ARG A 62 -3.50 14.22 -4.52
C ARG A 62 -2.82 12.85 -4.48
N LYS A 63 -1.51 12.89 -4.21
CA LYS A 63 -0.68 11.73 -3.90
C LYS A 63 -0.25 11.83 -2.44
N ALA A 64 -0.19 10.70 -1.75
CA ALA A 64 0.30 10.65 -0.38
C ALA A 64 1.30 9.52 -0.19
N VAL A 65 2.18 9.68 0.80
CA VAL A 65 3.12 8.64 1.24
C VAL A 65 2.57 7.99 2.50
N VAL A 66 2.13 6.74 2.36
CA VAL A 66 1.66 5.93 3.48
C VAL A 66 2.85 5.23 4.13
N ARG A 67 2.99 5.46 5.43
CA ARG A 67 4.03 4.86 6.27
C ARG A 67 3.50 3.53 6.81
N VAL A 68 3.90 2.43 6.17
CA VAL A 68 3.53 1.08 6.63
C VAL A 68 4.60 0.56 7.57
N ARG A 69 4.26 0.38 8.85
CA ARG A 69 5.12 -0.30 9.82
C ARG A 69 5.08 -1.80 9.54
N LEU A 70 6.25 -2.38 9.29
CA LEU A 70 6.37 -3.83 9.12
C LEU A 70 6.34 -4.54 10.47
N SER A 71 5.74 -5.73 10.51
CA SER A 71 5.80 -6.63 11.67
C SER A 71 7.24 -7.07 11.95
N SER A 72 7.50 -7.64 13.14
CA SER A 72 8.81 -8.24 13.46
C SER A 72 9.25 -9.24 12.39
N TYR A 73 8.33 -10.12 11.96
CA TYR A 73 8.54 -11.07 10.87
C TYR A 73 8.86 -10.38 9.53
N GLY A 74 8.07 -9.38 9.12
CA GLY A 74 8.31 -8.63 7.88
C GLY A 74 9.65 -7.90 7.87
N ARG A 75 10.02 -7.29 9.00
CA ARG A 75 11.34 -6.65 9.19
C ARG A 75 12.48 -7.66 9.06
N ARG A 76 12.35 -8.84 9.70
CA ARG A 76 13.34 -9.91 9.62
C ARG A 76 13.51 -10.43 8.19
N LEU A 77 12.41 -10.64 7.46
CA LEU A 77 12.44 -11.07 6.06
C LEU A 77 13.18 -10.07 5.15
N VAL A 78 12.82 -8.78 5.23
CA VAL A 78 13.47 -7.74 4.41
C VAL A 78 14.96 -7.62 4.77
N ARG A 79 15.32 -7.74 6.05
CA ARG A 79 16.73 -7.77 6.49
C ARG A 79 17.50 -8.94 5.91
N ARG A 80 16.94 -10.16 5.97
CA ARG A 80 17.61 -11.39 5.49
C ARG A 80 17.71 -11.42 3.96
N ARG A 81 16.62 -11.12 3.25
CA ARG A 81 16.56 -11.25 1.78
C ARG A 81 17.10 -10.04 1.02
N ARG A 82 17.24 -8.88 1.67
CA ARG A 82 17.63 -7.56 1.10
C ARG A 82 16.67 -6.99 0.04
N SER A 83 16.03 -7.85 -0.75
CA SER A 83 15.00 -7.59 -1.74
C SER A 83 13.87 -8.61 -1.55
N LEU A 84 12.65 -8.14 -1.27
CA LEU A 84 11.50 -8.99 -1.00
C LEU A 84 10.33 -8.57 -1.89
N ARG A 85 9.85 -9.47 -2.75
CA ARG A 85 8.60 -9.28 -3.50
C ARG A 85 7.42 -9.50 -2.57
N VAL A 86 6.47 -8.57 -2.57
CA VAL A 86 5.28 -8.59 -1.72
C VAL A 86 4.06 -8.15 -2.51
N THR A 87 2.89 -8.62 -2.08
CA THR A 87 1.60 -8.15 -2.59
C THR A 87 1.10 -7.04 -1.69
N ALA A 88 0.94 -5.85 -2.26
CA ALA A 88 0.31 -4.72 -1.61
C ALA A 88 -1.17 -4.72 -1.98
N VAL A 89 -2.03 -4.86 -0.98
CA VAL A 89 -3.48 -4.88 -1.10
C VAL A 89 -4.02 -3.58 -0.50
N LEU A 90 -4.67 -2.80 -1.35
CA LEU A 90 -5.25 -1.53 -1.02
C LEU A 90 -6.77 -1.70 -1.02
N SER A 91 -7.40 -1.49 0.12
CA SER A 91 -8.86 -1.55 0.25
C SER A 91 -9.38 -0.18 0.62
N SER A 92 -10.29 0.35 -0.19
CA SER A 92 -10.99 1.61 0.05
C SER A 92 -12.50 1.40 0.02
N ARG A 93 -13.22 2.33 0.63
CA ARG A 93 -14.65 2.49 0.43
C ARG A 93 -14.89 3.81 -0.27
N ASP A 94 -15.72 3.82 -1.29
CA ASP A 94 -16.15 5.05 -1.96
C ASP A 94 -17.33 5.69 -1.22
N ALA A 95 -17.80 6.85 -1.71
CA ALA A 95 -18.90 7.59 -1.12
C ALA A 95 -20.25 6.84 -1.22
N SER A 96 -20.40 5.94 -2.19
CA SER A 96 -21.56 5.05 -2.33
C SER A 96 -21.49 3.81 -1.42
N GLY A 97 -20.50 3.72 -0.54
CA GLY A 97 -20.31 2.57 0.35
C GLY A 97 -19.71 1.34 -0.35
N ARG A 98 -19.43 1.42 -1.66
CA ARG A 98 -18.85 0.31 -2.42
C ARG A 98 -17.40 0.12 -1.99
N ARG A 99 -17.05 -1.14 -1.74
CA ARG A 99 -15.70 -1.53 -1.36
C ARG A 99 -14.90 -1.87 -2.62
N SER A 100 -13.81 -1.15 -2.83
CA SER A 100 -12.84 -1.44 -3.88
C SER A 100 -11.58 -2.05 -3.28
N VAL A 101 -11.03 -3.05 -3.97
CA VAL A 101 -9.78 -3.71 -3.56
C VAL A 101 -8.85 -3.77 -4.75
N VAL A 102 -7.72 -3.07 -4.65
CA VAL A 102 -6.66 -3.03 -5.65
C VAL A 102 -5.45 -3.78 -5.10
N PHE A 103 -4.93 -4.74 -5.85
CA PHE A 103 -3.69 -5.43 -5.49
C PHE A 103 -2.57 -5.06 -6.48
N ARG A 104 -1.36 -4.87 -5.96
CA ARG A 104 -0.17 -4.64 -6.78
C ARG A 104 1.03 -5.39 -6.20
N ARG A 105 1.78 -6.06 -7.05
CA ARG A 105 3.08 -6.63 -6.66
C ARG A 105 4.12 -5.52 -6.60
N ILE A 106 4.81 -5.40 -5.47
CA ILE A 106 5.88 -4.43 -5.26
C ILE A 106 7.11 -5.11 -4.67
N THR A 107 8.27 -4.48 -4.81
CA THR A 107 9.52 -4.96 -4.20
C THR A 107 9.90 -4.07 -3.02
N LEU A 108 10.02 -4.67 -1.84
CA LEU A 108 10.61 -4.03 -0.67
C LEU A 108 12.13 -4.22 -0.69
N LYS A 109 12.88 -3.11 -0.68
CA LYS A 109 14.33 -3.12 -0.56
C LYS A 109 14.75 -2.58 0.79
N ARG A 110 15.71 -3.22 1.45
CA ARG A 110 16.38 -2.62 2.60
C ARG A 110 17.12 -1.36 2.11
N ARG A 111 16.83 -0.19 2.69
CA ARG A 111 17.71 0.98 2.52
C ARG A 111 18.96 0.77 3.37
N ARG A 112 20.14 1.04 2.79
CA ARG A 112 21.42 1.08 3.52
C ARG A 112 21.34 2.14 4.61
#